data_AF-A0A6I3V161-F1
#
_entry.id   AF-A0A6I3V161-F1
#
_cell.length_a   1.000
_cell.length_b   1.000
_cell.length_c   1.000
_cell.angle_alpha   90.00
_cell.angle_beta   90.00
_cell.angle_gamma   90.00
#
_symmetry.space_group_name_H-M   'P 1'
#
loop_
_entity.id
_entity.type
_entity.pdbx_description
1 polymer ?
#
loop_
_entity_poly.entity_id
_entity_poly.type
_entity_poly.pdbx_seq_one_letter_code
_entity_poly.pdbx_strand_id
1 'polypeptide(L)'
;AEFLFFEGYELRTPRVDTVELAQVLYPQFEKYNLGILCQELGIELEHAHTALSDAQATAELLLYMRQKLFELPKGLLESLLNLAD
;
A
#
# COMPACT_ATOMS: atom_id res chain seq x y z
N ALA A 1 12.06 6.65 -3.45
CA ALA A 1 13.19 6.11 -2.65
C ALA A 1 14.55 6.42 -3.27
N GLU A 2 14.68 6.31 -4.59
CA GLU A 2 15.93 6.64 -5.31
C GLU A 2 16.43 8.05 -5.02
N PHE A 3 15.53 9.04 -4.93
CA PHE A 3 15.88 10.40 -4.55
C PHE A 3 16.63 10.48 -3.21
N LEU A 4 16.16 9.77 -2.17
CA LEU A 4 16.81 9.74 -0.86
C LEU A 4 18.18 9.08 -0.93
N PHE A 5 18.35 8.06 -1.77
CA PHE A 5 19.63 7.41 -1.99
C PHE A 5 20.64 8.37 -2.63
N PHE A 6 20.22 9.17 -3.62
CA PHE A 6 21.09 10.20 -4.22
C PHE A 6 21.47 11.31 -3.23
N GLU A 7 20.64 11.59 -2.23
CA GLU A 7 20.94 12.50 -1.11
C GLU A 7 21.81 11.84 -0.01
N GLY A 8 22.25 10.60 -0.19
CA GLY A 8 23.13 9.87 0.74
C GLY A 8 22.38 9.10 1.85
N TYR A 9 21.05 9.06 1.82
CA TYR A 9 20.24 8.26 2.74
C TYR A 9 20.00 6.86 2.19
N GLU A 10 20.65 5.87 2.80
CA GLU A 10 20.43 4.47 2.48
C GLU A 10 19.35 3.86 3.38
N LEU A 11 18.19 3.58 2.79
CA LEU A 11 17.05 2.97 3.48
C LEU A 11 17.20 1.44 3.48
N ARG A 12 17.76 0.87 4.56
CA ARG A 12 18.07 -0.57 4.68
C ARG A 12 16.93 -1.43 5.23
N THR A 13 15.91 -0.82 5.81
CA THR A 13 14.76 -1.55 6.35
C THR A 13 13.89 -2.10 5.22
N PRO A 14 13.30 -3.30 5.39
CA PRO A 14 12.25 -3.80 4.51
C PRO A 14 11.15 -2.74 4.37
N ARG A 15 10.67 -2.57 3.15
CA ARG A 15 9.68 -1.56 2.80
C ARG A 15 8.53 -2.23 2.07
N VAL A 16 7.36 -1.64 2.21
CA VAL A 16 6.17 -2.03 1.45
C VAL A 16 5.72 -0.79 0.71
N ASP A 17 5.57 -0.92 -0.61
CA ASP A 17 4.87 0.08 -1.40
C ASP A 17 3.38 -0.25 -1.40
N THR A 18 2.57 0.61 -0.78
CA THR A 18 1.12 0.42 -0.68
C THR A 18 0.41 0.54 -2.02
N VAL A 19 1.00 1.22 -3.01
CA VAL A 19 0.44 1.31 -4.37
C VAL A 19 0.58 -0.03 -5.08
N GLU A 20 1.79 -0.61 -5.07
CA GLU A 20 2.03 -1.92 -5.68
C GLU A 20 1.21 -3.01 -4.98
N LEU A 21 1.16 -2.99 -3.65
CA LEU A 21 0.34 -3.92 -2.87
C LEU A 21 -1.16 -3.78 -3.22
N ALA A 22 -1.67 -2.55 -3.38
CA ALA A 22 -3.04 -2.32 -3.78
C ALA A 22 -3.34 -2.85 -5.19
N GLN A 23 -2.41 -2.73 -6.14
CA GLN A 23 -2.56 -3.29 -7.50
C GLN A 23 -2.71 -4.81 -7.49
N VAL A 24 -1.97 -5.50 -6.62
CA VAL A 24 -2.09 -6.96 -6.47
C VAL A 24 -3.42 -7.35 -5.82
N LEU A 25 -3.85 -6.60 -4.79
CA LEU A 25 -5.05 -6.93 -4.01
C LEU A 25 -6.38 -6.49 -4.64
N TYR A 26 -6.35 -5.43 -5.45
CA TYR A 26 -7.52 -4.81 -6.08
C TYR A 26 -7.28 -4.53 -7.58
N PRO A 27 -6.91 -5.54 -8.39
CA PRO A 27 -6.50 -5.33 -9.79
C PRO A 27 -7.59 -4.72 -10.69
N GLN A 28 -8.82 -4.66 -10.21
CA GLN A 28 -9.97 -4.10 -10.93
C GLN A 28 -10.11 -2.58 -10.76
N PHE A 29 -9.35 -1.95 -9.85
CA PHE A 29 -9.40 -0.50 -9.66
C PHE A 29 -8.73 0.22 -10.83
N GLU A 30 -9.35 1.30 -11.31
CA GLU A 30 -8.83 2.08 -12.43
C GLU A 30 -7.59 2.90 -12.06
N LYS A 31 -7.48 3.33 -10.79
CA LYS A 31 -6.43 4.23 -10.29
C LYS A 31 -6.05 3.87 -8.86
N TYR A 32 -4.77 4.10 -8.53
CA TYR A 32 -4.16 3.67 -7.26
C TYR A 32 -3.48 4.82 -6.49
N ASN A 33 -3.87 6.07 -6.72
CA ASN A 33 -3.39 7.15 -5.86
C ASN A 33 -4.10 7.07 -4.49
N LEU A 34 -3.43 7.54 -3.44
CA LEU A 34 -3.90 7.44 -2.06
C LEU A 34 -5.34 7.95 -1.88
N GLY A 35 -5.68 9.08 -2.48
CA GLY A 35 -7.03 9.66 -2.41
C GLY A 35 -8.12 8.72 -2.95
N ILE A 36 -7.88 8.15 -4.13
CA ILE A 36 -8.83 7.20 -4.74
C ILE A 36 -8.89 5.90 -3.95
N LEU A 37 -7.75 5.36 -3.51
CA LEU A 37 -7.73 4.14 -2.71
C LEU A 37 -8.49 4.31 -1.39
N CYS A 38 -8.28 5.43 -0.71
CA CYS A 38 -9.03 5.76 0.50
C CYS A 38 -10.53 5.90 0.22
N GLN A 39 -10.91 6.56 -0.88
CA GLN A 39 -12.32 6.70 -1.26
C GLN A 39 -12.97 5.34 -1.57
N GLU A 40 -12.36 4.51 -2.40
CA GLU A 40 -12.89 3.19 -2.80
C GLU A 40 -12.99 2.22 -1.62
N LEU A 41 -12.08 2.33 -0.65
CA LEU A 41 -12.02 1.44 0.52
C LEU A 41 -12.72 2.03 1.77
N GLY A 42 -13.30 3.23 1.66
CA GLY A 42 -14.02 3.89 2.75
C GLY A 42 -13.15 4.36 3.92
N ILE A 43 -11.90 4.73 3.65
CA ILE A 43 -10.96 5.29 4.63
C ILE A 43 -11.11 6.82 4.63
N GLU A 44 -11.38 7.41 5.80
CA GLU A 44 -11.57 8.85 5.92
C GLU A 44 -10.23 9.59 5.83
N LEU A 45 -10.20 10.64 5.00
CA LEU A 45 -9.07 11.54 4.85
C LEU A 45 -9.37 12.87 5.52
N GLU A 46 -9.16 12.95 6.84
CA GLU A 46 -9.24 14.23 7.55
C GLU A 46 -8.03 15.09 7.19
N HIS A 47 -8.28 16.30 6.69
CA HIS A 47 -7.23 17.26 6.30
C HIS A 47 -6.20 16.72 5.31
N ALA A 48 -6.68 16.09 4.23
CA ALA A 48 -5.86 15.84 3.03
C ALA A 48 -5.03 17.10 2.72
N HIS A 49 -3.77 16.91 2.26
CA HIS A 49 -2.78 17.94 1.89
C HIS A 49 -1.65 18.23 2.89
N THR A 50 -1.58 17.57 4.06
CA THR A 50 -0.35 17.59 4.87
C THR A 50 0.43 16.28 4.68
N ALA A 51 1.77 16.35 4.71
CA ALA A 51 2.59 15.13 4.68
C ALA A 51 2.26 14.18 5.86
N LEU A 52 1.81 14.73 6.99
CA LEU A 52 1.40 13.96 8.15
C LEU A 52 0.08 13.21 7.91
N SER A 53 -0.94 13.90 7.38
CA SER A 53 -2.23 13.28 7.04
C SER A 53 -2.06 12.17 6.01
N ASP A 54 -1.22 12.40 4.99
CA ASP A 54 -0.97 11.39 3.95
C ASP A 54 -0.23 10.17 4.53
N ALA A 55 0.71 10.37 5.45
CA ALA A 55 1.39 9.28 6.14
C ALA A 55 0.44 8.48 7.04
N GLN A 56 -0.47 9.15 7.76
CA GLN A 56 -1.49 8.50 8.58
C GLN A 56 -2.44 7.66 7.71
N ALA A 57 -2.98 8.25 6.65
CA ALA A 57 -3.88 7.57 5.73
C ALA A 57 -3.20 6.36 5.05
N THR A 58 -1.93 6.49 4.68
CA THR A 58 -1.14 5.38 4.13
C THR A 58 -0.99 4.24 5.14
N ALA A 59 -0.79 4.56 6.44
CA ALA A 59 -0.72 3.56 7.49
C ALA A 59 -2.06 2.84 7.68
N GLU A 60 -3.17 3.57 7.70
CA GLU A 60 -4.52 2.99 7.77
C GLU A 60 -4.83 2.10 6.56
N LEU A 61 -4.49 2.56 5.36
CA LEU A 61 -4.61 1.79 4.12
C LEU A 61 -3.82 0.48 4.18
N LEU A 62 -2.58 0.50 4.69
CA LEU A 62 -1.78 -0.70 4.87
C LEU A 62 -2.43 -1.69 5.85
N LEU A 63 -2.97 -1.19 6.97
CA LEU A 63 -3.66 -2.02 7.95
C LEU A 63 -4.92 -2.66 7.37
N TYR A 64 -5.68 -1.90 6.57
CA TYR A 64 -6.86 -2.40 5.86
C TYR A 64 -6.49 -3.53 4.88
N MET A 65 -5.46 -3.31 4.04
CA MET A 65 -4.97 -4.32 3.10
C MET A 65 -4.42 -5.56 3.80
N ARG A 66 -3.79 -5.39 4.97
CA ARG A 66 -3.32 -6.49 5.80
C ARG A 66 -4.48 -7.35 6.31
N GLN A 67 -5.60 -6.74 6.70
CA GLN A 67 -6.80 -7.48 7.09
C GLN A 67 -7.33 -8.31 5.93
N LYS A 68 -7.42 -7.73 4.73
CA LYS A 68 -7.79 -8.46 3.51
C LYS A 68 -6.86 -9.64 3.22
N LEU A 69 -5.55 -9.47 3.39
CA LEU A 69 -4.57 -10.54 3.20
C LEU A 69 -4.84 -11.75 4.12
N PHE A 70 -5.24 -11.52 5.37
CA PHE A 70 -5.61 -12.60 6.30
C PHE A 70 -6.90 -13.33 5.91
N GLU A 71 -7.76 -12.70 5.13
CA GLU A 71 -9.02 -13.28 4.64
C GLU A 71 -8.83 -14.07 3.32
N LEU A 72 -7.68 -13.92 2.65
CA LEU A 72 -7.42 -14.64 1.40
C LEU A 72 -7.22 -16.14 1.65
N PRO A 73 -7.68 -17.01 0.72
CA PRO A 73 -7.40 -18.44 0.80
C PRO A 73 -5.89 -18.71 0.82
N LYS A 74 -5.45 -19.60 1.71
CA LYS A 74 -4.03 -19.95 1.83
C LYS A 74 -3.39 -20.38 0.51
N GLY A 75 -4.09 -21.18 -0.30
CA GLY A 75 -3.58 -21.62 -1.61
C GLY A 75 -3.37 -20.47 -2.61
N LEU A 76 -4.14 -19.39 -2.49
CA LEU A 76 -3.91 -18.18 -3.28
C LEU A 76 -2.65 -17.46 -2.82
N LEU A 77 -2.45 -17.31 -1.50
CA LEU A 77 -1.22 -16.72 -0.94
C LEU A 77 0.03 -17.52 -1.35
N GLU A 78 -0.04 -18.85 -1.33
CA GLU A 78 1.04 -19.73 -1.80
C GLU A 78 1.31 -19.54 -3.30
N SER A 79 0.26 -19.37 -4.11
CA SER A 79 0.41 -19.12 -5.55
C SER A 79 1.04 -17.76 -5.83
N LEU A 80 0.65 -16.71 -5.09
CA LEU A 80 1.25 -15.38 -5.19
C LEU A 80 2.73 -15.40 -4.76
N LEU A 81 3.08 -16.18 -3.74
CA LEU A 81 4.46 -16.33 -3.30
C LEU A 81 5.36 -16.90 -4.39
N ASN A 82 4.86 -17.84 -5.20
CA ASN A 82 5.60 -18.41 -6.34
C ASN A 82 5.80 -17.41 -7.50
N LEU A 83 5.12 -16.26 -7.49
CA LEU A 83 5.23 -15.20 -8.50
C LEU A 83 6.03 -13.99 -8.00
N ALA A 84 6.54 -14.04 -6.76
CA ALA A 84 7.23 -12.92 -6.13
C ALA A 84 8.73 -12.82 -6.47
N ASP A 85 9.23 -13.74 -7.32
CA ASP A 85 10.62 -13.78 -7.81
C ASP A 85 10.84 -12.90 -9.05
#